data_AF-A0AAU2M242-F1
#
_entry.id   AF-A0AAU2M242-F1
#
_cell.length_a   1.000
_cell.length_b   1.000
_cell.length_c   1.000
_cell.angle_alpha   90.00
_cell.angle_beta   90.00
_cell.angle_gamma   90.00
#
_symmetry.space_group_name_H-M   'P 1'
#
loop_
_entity.id
_entity.type
_entity.pdbx_description
1 polymer ?
#
loop_
_entity_poly.entity_id
_entity_poly.type
_entity_poly.pdbx_seq_one_letter_code
_entity_poly.pdbx_strand_id
1 'polypeptide(L)' 'MTLPLEEDSRPPYLQAAEVLRTEILVGDLAPGSRLPSARLLQARFGVSSSTVQNALRVL' A
#
# COMPACT_ATOMS: atom_id res chain seq x y z
N MET A 1 4.42 -7.32 -6.31
CA MET A 1 5.64 -6.63 -5.87
C MET A 1 5.60 -6.65 -4.36
N THR A 2 6.37 -7.53 -3.73
CA THR A 2 6.54 -7.55 -2.27
C THR A 2 7.28 -6.28 -1.87
N LEU A 3 6.90 -5.66 -0.75
CA LEU A 3 7.61 -4.46 -0.31
C LEU A 3 9.11 -4.82 -0.08
N PRO A 4 10.06 -3.99 -0.53
CA PRO A 4 11.48 -4.21 -0.26
C PRO A 4 11.74 -3.82 1.19
N LEU A 5 11.73 -4.83 2.08
CA LEU A 5 11.63 -4.65 3.54
C LEU A 5 12.95 -4.34 4.25
N GLU A 6 14.10 -4.33 3.57
CA GLU A 6 15.39 -4.37 4.28
C GLU A 6 16.16 -3.04 4.31
N GLU A 7 16.01 -2.16 3.31
CA GLU A 7 16.80 -0.91 3.22
C GLU A 7 15.99 0.38 3.45
N ASP A 8 14.66 0.31 3.46
CA ASP A 8 13.81 1.48 3.70
C ASP A 8 13.55 1.66 5.21
N SER A 9 14.02 2.77 5.77
CA SER A 9 13.90 3.09 7.21
C SER A 9 12.46 3.40 7.64
N ARG A 10 11.52 3.55 6.71
CA ARG A 10 10.13 3.84 7.04
C ARG A 10 9.41 2.57 7.51
N PRO A 11 8.49 2.67 8.47
CA PRO A 11 7.57 1.60 8.80
C PRO A 11 6.86 1.01 7.57
N PRO A 12 6.61 -0.32 7.52
CA PRO A 12 6.00 -0.97 6.35
C PRO A 12 4.67 -0.38 5.88
N TYR A 13 3.87 0.18 6.80
CA TYR A 13 2.59 0.81 6.45
C TYR A 13 2.78 2.12 5.67
N LEU A 14 3.84 2.88 5.95
CA LEU A 14 4.17 4.10 5.19
C LEU A 14 4.71 3.76 3.81
N GLN A 15 5.49 2.68 3.70
CA GLN A 15 5.94 2.18 2.40
C GLN A 15 4.76 1.74 1.53
N ALA A 16 3.82 0.95 2.10
CA ALA A 16 2.61 0.54 1.41
C ALA A 16 1.73 1.73 0.99
N ALA A 17 1.61 2.73 1.87
CA ALA A 17 0.87 3.95 1.55
C ALA A 17 1.52 4.71 0.39
N GLU A 18 2.85 4.80 0.32
CA GLU A 18 3.48 5.48 -0.82
C GLU A 18 3.36 4.74 -2.14
N VAL A 19 3.41 3.42 -2.13
CA VAL A 19 3.16 2.64 -3.35
C VAL A 19 1.76 2.92 -3.87
N LEU A 20 0.76 2.87 -2.99
CA LEU A 20 -0.63 3.18 -3.35
C LEU A 20 -0.81 4.64 -3.80
N ARG A 21 -0.15 5.60 -3.13
CA ARG A 21 -0.19 7.02 -3.53
C ARG A 21 0.41 7.22 -4.91
N THR A 22 1.54 6.58 -5.19
CA THR A 22 2.18 6.62 -6.50
C THR A 22 1.24 6.08 -7.57
N GLU A 23 0.61 4.93 -7.33
CA GLU A 23 -0.39 4.35 -8.25
C GLU A 23 -1.59 5.26 -8.51
N ILE A 24 -2.05 5.99 -7.49
CA ILE A 24 -3.11 6.99 -7.66
C ILE A 24 -2.64 8.15 -8.55
N LEU A 25 -1.43 8.66 -8.29
CA LEU A 25 -0.87 9.81 -9.02
C LEU A 25 -0.58 9.50 -10.49
N VAL A 26 -0.10 8.30 -10.79
CA VAL A 26 0.15 7.87 -12.19
C VAL A 26 -1.12 7.43 -12.91
N GLY A 27 -2.25 7.29 -12.19
CA GLY A 27 -3.55 6.96 -12.75
C GLY A 27 -3.86 5.46 -12.85
N ASP A 28 -2.96 4.59 -12.36
CA ASP A 28 -3.22 3.15 -12.23
C ASP A 28 -4.40 2.88 -11.28
N LEU A 29 -4.53 3.72 -10.24
CA LEU A 29 -5.68 3.79 -9.36
C LEU A 29 -6.39 5.13 -9.54
N ALA A 30 -7.35 5.19 -10.46
CA ALA A 30 -8.04 6.43 -10.77
C ALA A 30 -8.69 7.06 -9.52
N PRO A 31 -8.61 8.39 -9.34
CA PRO A 31 -9.31 9.08 -8.25
C PRO A 31 -10.82 8.75 -8.24
N GLY A 32 -11.36 8.42 -7.07
CA GLY A 32 -12.76 8.01 -6.92
C GLY A 32 -13.06 6.56 -7.32
N SER A 33 -12.09 5.83 -7.89
CA SER A 33 -12.21 4.39 -8.06
C SER A 33 -12.07 3.65 -6.72
N ARG A 34 -12.63 2.43 -6.66
CA ARG A 34 -12.47 1.59 -5.47
C ARG A 34 -11.06 1.05 -5.40
N LEU A 35 -10.42 1.23 -4.25
CA LEU A 35 -9.15 0.60 -3.97
C LEU A 35 -9.27 -0.93 -3.97
N PRO A 36 -8.18 -1.65 -4.28
CA PRO A 36 -8.09 -3.09 -4.07
C PRO A 36 -8.46 -3.47 -2.64
N SER A 37 -9.09 -4.64 -2.46
CA SER A 37 -9.45 -5.11 -1.11
C SER A 37 -8.22 -5.26 -0.22
N ALA A 38 -8.38 -5.06 1.08
CA ALA A 38 -7.29 -5.21 2.05
C ALA A 38 -6.63 -6.60 1.98
N ARG A 39 -7.39 -7.65 1.63
CA ARG A 39 -6.87 -9.01 1.43
C ARG A 39 -5.96 -9.10 0.20
N LEU A 40 -6.35 -8.45 -0.90
CA LEU A 40 -5.53 -8.40 -2.11
C LEU A 40 -4.24 -7.61 -1.87
N LEU A 41 -4.33 -6.50 -1.15
CA LEU A 41 -3.16 -5.69 -0.77
C LEU A 41 -2.19 -6.46 0.15
N GLN A 42 -2.71 -7.22 1.11
CA GLN A 42 -1.89 -8.09 1.97
C GLN A 42 -1.09 -9.10 1.14
N ALA A 43 -1.78 -9.82 0.24
CA ALA A 43 -1.13 -10.80 -0.63
C ALA A 43 -0.13 -10.14 -1.58
N ARG A 44 -0.46 -8.95 -2.09
CA ARG A 44 0.40 -8.19 -3.02
C ARG A 44 1.69 -7.72 -2.36
N PHE A 45 1.58 -7.15 -1.16
CA PHE A 45 2.70 -6.53 -0.44
C PHE A 45 3.44 -7.50 0.49
N GLY A 46 2.84 -8.65 0.82
CA GLY A 46 3.40 -9.62 1.76
C GLY A 46 3.35 -9.13 3.22
N VAL A 47 2.36 -8.33 3.59
CA VAL A 47 2.26 -7.69 4.91
C VAL A 47 0.99 -8.09 5.67
N SER A 48 0.95 -7.78 6.97
CA SER A 48 -0.20 -8.09 7.81
C SER A 48 -1.42 -7.21 7.48
N SER A 49 -2.61 -7.71 7.82
CA SER A 49 -3.86 -6.93 7.72
C SER A 49 -3.79 -5.59 8.45
N SER A 50 -3.14 -5.56 9.63
CA SER A 50 -2.99 -4.32 10.41
C SER A 50 -2.06 -3.31 9.72
N THR A 51 -1.02 -3.75 9.00
CA THR A 51 -0.17 -2.82 8.25
C THR A 51 -0.88 -2.28 7.01
N VAL A 52 -1.66 -3.10 6.29
CA VAL A 52 -2.52 -2.59 5.20
C VAL A 52 -3.55 -1.57 5.70
N GLN A 53 -4.24 -1.86 6.81
CA GLN A 53 -5.23 -0.93 7.37
C GLN A 53 -4.59 0.40 7.79
N ASN A 54 -3.39 0.34 8.39
CA ASN A 54 -2.64 1.55 8.74
C ASN A 54 -2.20 2.33 7.50
N ALA A 55 -1.79 1.65 6.43
CA ALA A 55 -1.43 2.29 5.17
C ALA A 55 -2.62 3.04 4.56
N LEU A 56 -3.80 2.40 4.53
CA LEU A 56 -5.03 3.00 4.01
C LEU A 56 -5.49 4.20 4.84
N ARG A 57 -5.19 4.23 6.15
CA ARG A 57 -5.56 5.34 7.05
C ARG A 57 -4.72 6.60 6.85
N VAL A 58 -3.51 6.47 6.28
CA VAL A 58 -2.57 7.57 6.06
C VAL A 58 -2.40 7.92 4.58
N LEU A 59 -3.24 7.35 3.72
CA LEU A 59 -3.25 7.57 2.28
C LEU A 59 -3.88 8.93 1.97
#